data_AF-A0A959NAR4-F1
#
_entry.id   AF-A0A959NAR4-F1
#
_cell.length_a   1.000
_cell.length_b   1.000
_cell.length_c   1.000
_cell.angle_alpha   90.00
_cell.angle_beta   90.00
_cell.angle_gamma   90.00
#
_symmetry.space_group_name_H-M   'P 1'
#
loop_
_entity.id
_entity.type
_entity.pdbx_description
1 polymer ?
#
loop_
_entity_poly.entity_id
_entity_poly.type
_entity_poly.pdbx_seq_one_letter_code
_entity_poly.pdbx_strand_id
1 'polypeptide(L)'
;MATSSSLSQKSPKLFFTLLILFFVLSTNFVRQSKVNKEVHLEGKALENYRLGLNSDIKGIAKSYLYFAGKYKIAEVAPDLLTIFKNSSDEEICNLAIW
;
A
#
# COMPACT_ATOMS: atom_id res chain seq x y z
N MET A 1 2.68 4.32 -65.70
CA MET A 1 1.81 5.04 -64.75
C MET A 1 2.56 5.17 -63.44
N ALA A 2 3.07 6.36 -63.16
CA ALA A 2 3.74 6.70 -61.92
C ALA A 2 2.85 7.71 -61.17
N THR A 3 2.46 7.37 -59.96
CA THR A 3 2.01 8.34 -58.94
C THR A 3 2.70 7.99 -57.63
N SER A 4 3.85 8.64 -57.48
CA SER A 4 4.58 8.86 -56.24
C SER A 4 3.76 9.64 -55.21
N SER A 5 4.28 9.63 -53.98
CA SER A 5 4.07 10.57 -52.86
C SER A 5 2.87 10.26 -51.95
N SER A 6 2.97 10.33 -50.62
CA SER A 6 4.09 10.58 -49.72
C SER A 6 3.58 10.27 -48.30
N LEU A 7 3.96 9.14 -47.70
CA LEU A 7 3.83 9.05 -46.25
C LEU A 7 4.96 9.91 -45.67
N SER A 8 4.55 11.13 -45.30
CA SER A 8 5.35 12.17 -44.66
C SER A 8 6.30 11.58 -43.62
N GLN A 9 7.54 11.39 -44.06
CA GLN A 9 8.70 11.02 -43.26
C GLN A 9 9.17 12.26 -42.49
N LYS A 10 8.31 12.83 -41.65
CA LYS A 10 8.66 13.95 -40.76
C LYS A 10 8.36 13.56 -39.33
N SER A 11 9.44 13.54 -38.55
CA SER A 11 9.51 13.44 -37.09
C SER A 11 9.59 12.03 -36.45
N PRO A 12 10.53 11.16 -36.85
CA PRO A 12 10.88 9.99 -36.03
C PRO A 12 11.25 10.39 -34.59
N LYS A 13 11.80 11.60 -34.39
CA LYS A 13 12.08 12.19 -33.07
C LYS A 13 10.85 12.23 -32.16
N LEU A 14 9.69 12.60 -32.69
CA LEU A 14 8.45 12.79 -31.92
C LEU A 14 7.90 11.44 -31.44
N PHE A 15 7.95 10.42 -32.31
CA PHE A 15 7.63 9.04 -31.96
C PHE A 15 8.56 8.49 -30.88
N PHE A 16 9.87 8.69 -31.02
CA PHE A 16 10.84 8.28 -30.00
C PHE A 16 10.63 8.99 -28.65
N THR A 17 10.31 10.29 -28.67
CA THR A 17 9.98 11.03 -27.44
C THR A 17 8.73 10.48 -26.76
N LEU A 18 7.66 10.19 -27.52
CA LEU A 18 6.46 9.56 -26.96
C LEU A 18 6.72 8.15 -26.41
N LEU A 19 7.57 7.36 -27.09
CA LEU A 19 7.92 6.02 -26.63
C LEU A 19 8.68 6.06 -25.30
N ILE A 20 9.66 6.96 -25.17
CA ILE A 20 10.41 7.17 -23.92
C ILE A 20 9.47 7.65 -22.81
N LEU A 21 8.59 8.61 -23.11
CA LEU A 21 7.61 9.11 -22.15
C LEU A 21 6.69 7.98 -21.66
N PHE A 22 6.17 7.15 -22.57
CA PHE A 22 5.36 5.99 -22.22
C PHE A 22 6.10 5.00 -21.32
N PHE A 23 7.40 4.75 -21.58
CA PHE A 23 8.23 3.88 -20.76
C PHE A 23 8.52 4.47 -19.38
N VAL A 24 8.76 5.78 -19.28
CA VAL A 24 8.96 6.48 -18.00
C VAL A 24 7.67 6.46 -17.16
N LEU A 25 6.50 6.65 -17.78
CA LEU A 25 5.23 6.55 -17.04
C LEU A 25 4.92 5.10 -16.61
N SER A 26 5.21 4.10 -17.43
CA SER A 26 4.92 2.70 -17.10
C SER A 26 5.81 2.12 -16.00
N THR A 27 7.08 2.54 -15.91
CA THR A 27 7.99 2.09 -14.83
C THR A 27 7.55 2.54 -13.43
N ASN A 28 6.84 3.68 -13.32
CA ASN A 28 6.26 4.14 -12.05
C ASN A 28 5.09 3.27 -11.59
N PHE A 29 4.36 2.61 -12.50
CA PHE A 29 3.29 1.67 -12.16
C PHE A 29 3.82 0.34 -11.61
N VAL A 30 4.96 -0.15 -12.10
CA VAL A 30 5.52 -1.44 -11.69
C VAL A 30 6.16 -1.40 -10.29
N ARG A 31 6.58 -0.22 -9.81
CA ARG A 31 7.32 -0.08 -8.54
C ARG A 31 6.44 -0.16 -7.27
N GLN A 32 5.13 -0.02 -7.38
CA GLN A 32 4.22 -0.12 -6.22
C GLN A 32 3.83 -1.57 -5.88
N SER A 33 4.16 -2.54 -6.73
CA SER A 33 3.62 -3.91 -6.62
C SER A 33 4.28 -4.79 -5.57
N LYS A 34 5.42 -4.42 -4.98
CA LYS A 34 6.14 -5.35 -4.10
C LYS A 34 6.75 -4.60 -2.95
N VAL A 35 6.13 -4.74 -1.78
CA VAL A 35 6.77 -5.22 -0.55
C VAL A 35 5.70 -5.17 0.56
N ASN A 36 4.98 -6.28 0.75
CA ASN A 36 4.41 -6.60 2.06
C ASN A 36 5.58 -7.14 2.89
N LYS A 37 6.44 -6.24 3.38
CA LYS A 37 7.47 -6.62 4.35
C LYS A 37 6.75 -6.88 5.66
N GLU A 38 6.98 -8.05 6.22
CA GLU A 38 6.74 -8.27 7.64
C GLU A 38 7.53 -7.23 8.42
N VAL A 39 6.84 -6.49 9.26
CA VAL A 39 7.43 -5.47 10.14
C VAL A 39 7.51 -6.06 11.53
N HIS A 40 8.73 -6.17 12.04
CA HIS A 40 8.99 -6.54 13.42
C HIS A 40 9.14 -5.28 14.28
N LEU A 41 8.40 -5.24 15.38
CA LEU A 41 8.46 -4.14 16.35
C LEU A 41 9.04 -4.63 17.67
N GLU A 42 9.99 -3.87 18.21
CA GLU A 42 10.61 -4.17 19.50
C GLU A 42 10.74 -2.92 20.38
N GLY A 43 10.92 -3.14 21.68
CA GLY A 43 11.13 -2.08 22.67
C GLY A 43 10.06 -0.99 22.63
N LYS A 44 10.49 0.28 22.60
CA LYS A 44 9.61 1.45 22.61
C LYS A 44 8.68 1.51 21.39
N ALA A 45 9.07 0.95 20.25
CA ALA A 45 8.23 0.96 19.06
C ALA A 45 6.99 0.09 19.26
N LEU A 46 7.15 -1.10 19.84
CA LEU A 46 6.05 -1.99 20.19
C LEU A 46 5.15 -1.40 21.28
N GLU A 47 5.74 -0.77 22.29
CA GLU A 47 4.99 -0.10 23.36
C GLU A 47 4.11 1.04 22.81
N ASN A 48 4.69 1.92 22.00
CA ASN A 48 3.96 2.98 21.33
C ASN A 48 2.86 2.44 20.42
N TYR A 49 3.10 1.30 19.78
CA TYR A 49 2.09 0.64 18.96
C TYR A 49 0.90 0.17 19.80
N ARG A 50 1.15 -0.46 20.95
CA ARG A 50 0.11 -0.88 21.89
C ARG A 50 -0.67 0.30 22.46
N LEU A 51 -0.03 1.44 22.70
CA LEU A 51 -0.72 2.68 23.08
C LEU A 51 -1.66 3.17 21.97
N GLY A 52 -1.21 3.09 20.71
CA GLY A 52 -2.04 3.43 19.55
C GLY A 52 -3.25 2.51 19.40
N LEU A 53 -3.06 1.20 19.57
CA LEU A 53 -4.12 0.19 19.53
C LEU A 53 -5.20 0.41 20.60
N ASN A 54 -4.77 0.77 21.82
CA ASN A 54 -5.67 1.01 22.96
C ASN A 54 -6.08 2.49 23.09
N SER A 55 -5.92 3.29 22.05
CA SER A 55 -6.29 4.71 22.10
C SER A 55 -7.82 4.87 22.21
N ASP A 56 -8.26 5.79 23.07
CA ASP A 56 -9.68 6.18 23.17
C ASP A 56 -10.20 6.86 21.89
N ILE A 57 -9.29 7.34 21.04
CA ILE A 57 -9.63 7.94 19.76
C ILE A 57 -9.82 6.82 18.73
N LYS A 58 -11.09 6.49 18.43
CA LYS A 58 -11.47 5.42 17.49
C LYS A 58 -10.68 5.44 16.18
N GLY A 59 -10.46 6.61 15.58
CA GLY A 59 -9.71 6.73 14.33
C GLY A 59 -8.25 6.30 14.45
N ILE A 60 -7.61 6.58 15.59
CA ILE A 60 -6.24 6.14 15.88
C ILE A 60 -6.24 4.62 16.08
N ALA A 61 -7.09 4.09 16.97
CA ALA A 61 -7.17 2.66 17.24
C ALA A 61 -7.41 1.84 15.96
N LYS A 62 -8.37 2.25 15.11
CA LYS A 62 -8.66 1.61 13.82
C LYS A 62 -7.48 1.66 12.86
N SER A 63 -6.75 2.77 12.81
CA SER A 63 -5.56 2.90 11.96
C SER A 63 -4.46 1.93 12.39
N TYR A 64 -4.20 1.81 13.69
CA TYR A 64 -3.25 0.84 14.23
C TYR A 64 -3.72 -0.61 14.04
N LEU A 65 -5.03 -0.88 14.11
CA LEU A 65 -5.57 -2.21 13.78
C LEU A 65 -5.30 -2.57 12.31
N TYR A 66 -5.63 -1.65 11.40
CA TYR A 66 -5.39 -1.81 9.96
C TYR A 66 -3.90 -2.03 9.64
N PHE A 67 -3.01 -1.25 10.25
CA PHE A 67 -1.57 -1.40 10.03
C PHE A 67 -1.03 -2.72 10.57
N ALA A 68 -1.62 -3.27 11.64
CA ALA A 68 -1.17 -4.53 12.21
C ALA A 68 -1.40 -5.66 11.20
N GLY A 69 -2.58 -5.69 10.57
CA GLY A 69 -2.90 -6.62 9.49
C GLY A 69 -2.07 -6.37 8.22
N LYS A 70 -2.01 -5.12 7.75
CA LYS A 70 -1.31 -4.75 6.50
C LYS A 70 0.18 -5.10 6.51
N TYR A 71 0.86 -4.86 7.63
CA TYR A 71 2.32 -5.05 7.78
C TYR A 71 2.69 -6.35 8.49
N LYS A 72 1.69 -7.17 8.80
CA LYS A 72 1.83 -8.43 9.50
C LYS A 72 2.62 -8.37 10.81
N ILE A 73 2.25 -7.45 11.69
CA ILE A 73 2.95 -7.21 12.96
C ILE A 73 2.53 -8.30 13.96
N ALA A 74 3.31 -9.38 14.04
CA ALA A 74 2.97 -10.56 14.83
C ALA A 74 3.01 -10.30 16.34
N GLU A 75 3.81 -9.34 16.79
CA GLU A 75 4.06 -9.05 18.21
C GLU A 75 2.83 -8.50 18.95
N VAL A 76 1.84 -8.02 18.20
CA VAL A 76 0.56 -7.49 18.73
C VAL A 76 -0.62 -8.45 18.53
N ALA A 77 -0.41 -9.64 17.97
CA ALA A 77 -1.48 -10.62 17.76
C ALA A 77 -2.29 -10.95 19.04
N PRO A 78 -1.69 -11.07 20.25
CA PRO A 78 -2.45 -11.25 21.48
C PRO A 78 -3.36 -10.06 21.82
N ASP A 79 -2.90 -8.84 21.55
CA ASP A 79 -3.65 -7.60 21.75
C ASP A 79 -4.85 -7.56 20.80
N LEU A 80 -4.65 -7.90 19.52
CA LEU A 80 -5.71 -7.97 18.51
C LEU A 80 -6.80 -9.00 18.87
N LEU A 81 -6.41 -10.18 19.36
CA LEU A 81 -7.36 -11.20 19.80
C LEU A 81 -8.22 -10.71 20.97
N THR A 82 -7.62 -9.94 21.89
CA THR A 82 -8.32 -9.36 23.03
C THR A 82 -9.33 -8.31 22.57
N ILE A 83 -8.92 -7.43 21.65
CA ILE A 83 -9.80 -6.44 21.03
C ILE A 83 -10.97 -7.12 20.31
N PHE A 84 -10.71 -8.16 19.53
CA PHE A 84 -11.75 -8.92 18.82
C PHE A 84 -12.78 -9.54 19.78
N LYS A 85 -12.33 -10.15 20.88
CA LYS A 85 -13.23 -10.78 21.85
C LYS A 85 -14.09 -9.80 22.63
N ASN A 86 -13.57 -8.59 22.87
CA ASN A 86 -14.21 -7.60 23.74
C ASN A 86 -14.98 -6.53 22.98
N SER A 87 -14.79 -6.43 21.65
CA SER A 87 -15.47 -5.45 20.82
C SER A 87 -16.83 -5.96 20.34
N SER A 88 -17.85 -5.11 20.47
CA SER A 88 -19.14 -5.28 19.78
C SER A 88 -19.22 -4.51 18.46
N ASP A 89 -18.17 -3.76 18.12
CA ASP A 89 -18.09 -2.96 16.89
C ASP A 89 -17.60 -3.86 15.74
N GLU A 90 -18.50 -4.15 14.80
CA GLU A 90 -18.26 -5.04 13.65
C GLU A 90 -17.07 -4.60 12.80
N GLU A 91 -16.87 -3.28 12.66
CA GLU A 91 -15.76 -2.75 11.87
C GLU A 91 -14.41 -3.03 12.53
N ILE A 92 -14.35 -2.91 13.87
CA ILE A 92 -13.16 -3.28 14.66
C ILE A 92 -12.92 -4.78 14.57
N CYS A 93 -13.97 -5.59 14.66
CA CYS A 93 -13.84 -7.05 14.55
C CYS A 93 -13.31 -7.47 13.17
N ASN A 94 -13.81 -6.86 12.09
CA ASN A 94 -13.34 -7.13 10.73
C ASN A 94 -11.88 -6.71 10.52
N LEU A 95 -11.44 -5.60 11.12
CA LEU A 95 -10.05 -5.14 11.04
C LEU A 95 -9.09 -5.98 11.90
N ALA A 96 -9.59 -6.69 12.91
CA ALA A 96 -8.79 -7.56 13.77
C ALA A 96 -8.58 -8.97 13.19
N ILE A 97 -9.30 -9.32 12.11
CA ILE A 97 -9.16 -10.58 11.36
C ILE A 97 -8.34 -10.30 10.09
N TRP A 98 -7.22 -10.99 9.91
CA TRP A 98 -6.25 -10.78 8.83
C TRP A 98 -5.62 -12.11 8.40
#